data_AF-A0A9D8V9L4-F1
#
_entry.id   AF-A0A9D8V9L4-F1
#
_cell.length_a   1.000
_cell.length_b   1.000
_cell.length_c   1.000
_cell.angle_alpha   90.00
_cell.angle_beta   90.00
_cell.angle_gamma   90.00
#
_symmetry.space_group_name_H-M   'P 1'
#
loop_
_entity.id
_entity.type
_entity.pdbx_description
1 polymer ?
#
loop_
_entity_poly.entity_id
_entity_poly.type
_entity_poly.pdbx_seq_one_letter_code
_entity_poly.pdbx_strand_id
1 'polypeptide(L)'
;MLDLDDLDLVKEELFNFVWNFKHGDNIIYNFEILQSLYTAKENDPNPKLLNKPITVTIVSIIEAILIDFLARIDQAKGHLPAGIAEQTLNEIKIEIAKKKKPVKIEDDILGEMIYMKRKMYHYNEIVELFKKHEIFGEKGDPIYNQLKHFGDMRNRVHIENYHQNLEGHEAQVFSANRLEALEETLRSLWVKMANDYKRPW
;
A
#
# COMPACT_ATOMS: atom_id res chain seq x y z
N MET A 1 -7.34 -17.01 0.68
CA MET A 1 -7.62 -16.32 -0.61
C MET A 1 -8.43 -15.12 -0.22
N LEU A 2 -7.99 -13.89 -0.55
CA LEU A 2 -8.63 -12.68 -0.02
C LEU A 2 -10.12 -12.66 -0.40
N ASP A 3 -10.97 -12.90 0.60
CA ASP A 3 -12.41 -12.82 0.47
C ASP A 3 -12.85 -11.50 1.10
N LEU A 4 -13.35 -10.57 0.28
CA LEU A 4 -13.76 -9.25 0.75
C LEU A 4 -15.09 -9.32 1.53
N ASP A 5 -15.81 -10.43 1.42
CA ASP A 5 -17.08 -10.64 2.12
C ASP A 5 -16.87 -11.19 3.54
N ASP A 6 -15.70 -11.78 3.82
CA ASP A 6 -15.32 -12.31 5.14
C ASP A 6 -14.24 -11.42 5.80
N LEU A 7 -14.68 -10.33 6.43
CA LEU A 7 -13.78 -9.40 7.13
C LEU A 7 -13.02 -10.05 8.30
N ASP A 8 -13.56 -11.10 8.92
CA ASP A 8 -12.87 -11.81 10.00
C ASP A 8 -11.66 -12.58 9.44
N LEU A 9 -11.83 -13.24 8.28
CA LEU A 9 -10.72 -13.86 7.56
C LEU A 9 -9.69 -12.82 7.09
N VAL A 10 -10.12 -11.68 6.54
CA VAL A 10 -9.20 -10.59 6.16
C VAL A 10 -8.37 -10.15 7.36
N LYS A 11 -9.01 -10.01 8.52
CA LYS A 11 -8.34 -9.60 9.76
C LYS A 11 -7.33 -10.62 10.26
N GLU A 12 -7.69 -11.90 10.25
CA GLU A 12 -6.77 -12.98 10.60
C GLU A 12 -5.57 -13.03 9.66
N GLU A 13 -5.80 -13.01 8.34
CA GLU A 13 -4.74 -13.04 7.33
C GLU A 13 -3.83 -11.80 7.42
N LEU A 14 -4.38 -10.61 7.65
CA LEU A 14 -3.61 -9.37 7.80
C LEU A 14 -2.65 -9.45 9.00
N PHE A 15 -3.14 -9.94 10.14
CA PHE A 15 -2.32 -10.02 11.36
C PHE A 15 -1.16 -11.01 11.23
N ASN A 16 -1.18 -11.90 10.24
CA ASN A 16 -0.07 -12.80 9.96
C ASN A 16 1.14 -12.09 9.34
N PHE A 17 1.00 -10.91 8.74
CA PHE A 17 2.14 -10.21 8.11
C PHE A 17 2.30 -8.74 8.49
N VAL A 18 1.25 -8.09 9.04
CA VAL A 18 1.33 -6.69 9.45
C VAL A 18 2.30 -6.50 10.63
N TRP A 19 3.12 -5.47 10.52
CA TRP A 19 4.15 -5.15 11.51
C TRP A 19 3.61 -4.24 12.61
N ASN A 20 2.93 -3.17 12.25
CA ASN A 20 2.36 -2.23 13.21
C ASN A 20 0.86 -2.51 13.40
N PHE A 21 0.45 -2.91 14.61
CA PHE A 21 -0.95 -3.20 14.91
C PHE A 21 -1.89 -2.03 14.63
N LYS A 22 -1.46 -0.78 14.91
CA LYS A 22 -2.29 0.39 14.62
C LYS A 22 -2.44 0.65 13.12
N HIS A 23 -1.40 0.34 12.32
CA HIS A 23 -1.55 0.33 10.87
C HIS A 23 -2.53 -0.77 10.43
N GLY A 24 -2.45 -1.95 11.06
CA GLY A 24 -3.40 -3.05 10.85
C GLY A 24 -4.85 -2.61 11.07
N ASP A 25 -5.15 -1.98 12.21
CA ASP A 25 -6.50 -1.45 12.49
C ASP A 25 -6.99 -0.48 11.41
N ASN A 26 -6.11 0.43 10.96
CA ASN A 26 -6.44 1.40 9.92
C ASN A 26 -6.68 0.73 8.55
N ILE A 27 -5.92 -0.34 8.24
CA ILE A 27 -6.13 -1.13 7.02
C ILE A 27 -7.48 -1.84 7.09
N ILE A 28 -7.83 -2.45 8.22
CA ILE A 28 -9.15 -3.11 8.42
C ILE A 28 -10.30 -2.12 8.27
N TYR A 29 -10.18 -0.93 8.86
CA TYR A 29 -11.19 0.11 8.67
C TYR A 29 -11.37 0.49 7.19
N ASN A 30 -10.30 0.51 6.39
CA ASN A 30 -10.42 0.74 4.95
C ASN A 30 -11.11 -0.44 4.22
N PHE A 31 -10.95 -1.68 4.70
CA PHE A 31 -11.70 -2.83 4.19
C PHE A 31 -13.18 -2.76 4.54
N GLU A 32 -13.55 -2.30 5.74
CA GLU A 32 -14.95 -2.05 6.12
C GLU A 32 -15.62 -1.00 5.21
N ILE A 33 -14.87 0.07 4.89
CA ILE A 33 -15.31 1.06 3.88
C ILE A 33 -15.46 0.40 2.51
N LEU A 34 -14.49 -0.43 2.10
CA LEU A 34 -14.52 -1.11 0.82
C LEU A 34 -15.75 -2.01 0.69
N GLN A 35 -16.05 -2.81 1.71
CA GLN A 35 -17.24 -3.66 1.76
C GLN A 35 -18.53 -2.83 1.67
N SER A 36 -18.59 -1.70 2.38
CA SER A 36 -19.72 -0.77 2.31
C SER A 36 -19.91 -0.19 0.91
N LEU A 37 -18.81 0.13 0.21
CA LEU A 37 -18.85 0.63 -1.17
C LEU A 37 -19.35 -0.43 -2.17
N TYR A 38 -18.93 -1.69 -2.03
CA TYR A 38 -19.45 -2.78 -2.86
C TYR A 38 -20.93 -3.05 -2.59
N THR A 39 -21.35 -3.09 -1.32
CA THR A 39 -22.76 -3.24 -0.94
C THR A 39 -23.63 -2.12 -1.54
N ALA A 40 -23.15 -0.87 -1.48
CA ALA A 40 -23.83 0.25 -2.12
C ALA A 40 -23.88 0.09 -3.65
N LYS A 41 -22.80 -0.37 -4.27
CA LYS A 41 -22.69 -0.57 -5.72
C LYS A 41 -23.73 -1.54 -6.26
N GLU A 42 -23.99 -2.63 -5.56
CA GLU A 42 -24.97 -3.64 -5.98
C GLU A 42 -26.39 -3.09 -6.09
N ASN A 43 -26.71 -2.08 -5.27
CA ASN A 43 -28.04 -1.49 -5.17
C ASN A 43 -28.17 -0.13 -5.87
N ASP A 44 -27.08 0.41 -6.43
CA ASP A 44 -27.05 1.73 -7.05
C ASP A 44 -27.60 1.67 -8.48
N PRO A 45 -28.49 2.60 -8.91
CA PRO A 45 -28.98 2.65 -10.30
C PRO A 45 -27.86 2.96 -11.33
N ASN A 46 -26.72 3.50 -10.88
CA ASN A 46 -25.55 3.84 -11.65
C ASN A 46 -24.26 3.25 -11.01
N PRO A 47 -24.10 1.92 -10.96
CA PRO A 47 -23.05 1.24 -10.19
C PRO A 47 -21.62 1.60 -10.63
N LYS A 48 -21.46 2.13 -11.86
CA LYS A 48 -20.18 2.59 -12.42
C LYS A 48 -19.64 3.83 -11.71
N LEU A 49 -20.51 4.65 -11.10
CA LEU A 49 -20.07 5.84 -10.35
C LEU A 49 -19.22 5.47 -9.13
N LEU A 50 -19.46 4.29 -8.54
CA LEU A 50 -18.70 3.79 -7.41
C LEU A 50 -17.36 3.14 -7.81
N ASN A 51 -17.07 2.94 -9.11
CA ASN A 51 -15.74 2.43 -9.53
C ASN A 51 -14.60 3.31 -9.04
N LYS A 52 -14.77 4.64 -9.10
CA LYS A 52 -13.76 5.61 -8.69
C LYS A 52 -13.46 5.53 -7.18
N PRO A 53 -14.43 5.69 -6.26
CA PRO A 53 -14.15 5.58 -4.83
C PRO A 53 -13.61 4.19 -4.45
N ILE A 54 -14.13 3.10 -5.02
CA ILE A 54 -13.60 1.74 -4.78
C ILE A 54 -12.13 1.65 -5.19
N THR A 55 -11.78 2.13 -6.39
CA THR A 55 -10.39 2.13 -6.88
C THR A 55 -9.47 2.88 -5.91
N VAL A 56 -9.88 4.08 -5.49
CA VAL A 56 -9.09 4.91 -4.56
C VAL A 56 -8.86 4.19 -3.24
N THR A 57 -9.91 3.59 -2.67
CA THR A 57 -9.83 2.82 -1.43
C THR A 57 -8.89 1.63 -1.56
N ILE A 58 -8.97 0.84 -2.64
CA ILE A 58 -8.07 -0.29 -2.87
C ILE A 58 -6.62 0.17 -3.00
N VAL A 59 -6.33 1.23 -3.77
CA VAL A 59 -4.96 1.74 -3.90
C VAL A 59 -4.43 2.27 -2.57
N SER A 60 -5.28 2.88 -1.74
CA SER A 60 -4.91 3.30 -0.38
C SER A 60 -4.63 2.12 0.56
N ILE A 61 -5.37 1.01 0.45
CA ILE A 61 -5.08 -0.24 1.18
C ILE A 61 -3.71 -0.79 0.76
N ILE A 62 -3.46 -0.89 -0.55
CA ILE A 62 -2.16 -1.30 -1.10
C ILE A 62 -1.05 -0.42 -0.53
N GLU A 63 -1.19 0.90 -0.63
CA GLU A 63 -0.20 1.85 -0.11
C GLU A 63 0.09 1.65 1.39
N ALA A 64 -0.95 1.44 2.20
CA ALA A 64 -0.80 1.19 3.63
C ALA A 64 -0.02 -0.12 3.91
N ILE A 65 -0.29 -1.18 3.16
CA ILE A 65 0.45 -2.45 3.25
C ILE A 65 1.93 -2.24 2.88
N LEU A 66 2.21 -1.53 1.79
CA LEU A 66 3.59 -1.26 1.34
C LEU A 66 4.36 -0.41 2.38
N ILE A 67 3.71 0.60 2.96
CA ILE A 67 4.30 1.45 4.00
C ILE A 67 4.58 0.64 5.27
N ASP A 68 3.64 -0.21 5.69
CA ASP A 68 3.83 -1.05 6.87
C ASP A 68 4.99 -2.04 6.68
N PHE A 69 5.07 -2.68 5.51
CA PHE A 69 6.19 -3.56 5.19
C PHE A 69 7.53 -2.82 5.17
N LEU A 70 7.55 -1.61 4.61
CA LEU A 70 8.74 -0.76 4.62
C LEU A 70 9.13 -0.33 6.04
N ALA A 71 8.16 -0.15 6.95
CA ALA A 71 8.42 0.11 8.36
C ALA A 71 9.00 -1.11 9.08
N ARG A 72 8.52 -2.31 8.76
CA ARG A 72 9.12 -3.58 9.24
C ARG A 72 10.58 -3.66 8.86
N ILE A 73 10.91 -3.42 7.58
CA ILE A 73 12.30 -3.46 7.12
C ILE A 73 13.16 -2.45 7.89
N ASP A 74 12.70 -1.22 8.11
CA ASP A 74 13.46 -0.19 8.86
C ASP A 74 13.70 -0.59 10.33
N GLN A 75 12.68 -1.14 11.00
CA GLN A 75 12.65 -1.29 12.45
C GLN A 75 13.10 -2.66 12.96
N ALA A 76 12.98 -3.72 12.15
CA ALA A 76 13.28 -5.08 12.58
C ALA A 76 14.79 -5.26 12.85
N LYS A 77 15.10 -5.77 14.06
CA LYS A 77 16.45 -6.14 14.50
C LYS A 77 16.73 -7.64 14.45
N GLY A 78 15.70 -8.47 14.66
CA GLY A 78 15.79 -9.94 14.62
C GLY A 78 14.62 -10.63 13.91
N HIS A 79 13.67 -9.85 13.38
CA HIS A 79 12.43 -10.34 12.75
C HIS A 79 12.33 -9.89 11.28
N LEU A 80 13.46 -9.97 10.58
CA LEU A 80 13.57 -9.57 9.19
C LEU A 80 12.60 -10.40 8.31
N PRO A 81 12.05 -9.84 7.23
CA PRO A 81 11.25 -10.61 6.29
C PRO A 81 12.06 -11.78 5.74
N ALA A 82 11.50 -12.98 5.81
CA ALA A 82 12.12 -14.17 5.26
C ALA A 82 12.24 -14.07 3.72
N GLY A 83 13.17 -14.82 3.13
CA GLY A 83 13.35 -14.87 1.68
C GLY A 83 14.02 -13.64 1.05
N ILE A 84 14.35 -12.61 1.83
CA ILE A 84 15.12 -11.45 1.36
C ILE A 84 16.55 -11.53 1.92
N ALA A 85 17.55 -11.40 1.05
CA ALA A 85 18.94 -11.38 1.46
C ALA A 85 19.23 -10.22 2.43
N GLU A 86 20.02 -10.49 3.47
CA GLU A 86 20.35 -9.49 4.50
C GLU A 86 21.03 -8.25 3.90
N GLN A 87 21.88 -8.43 2.89
CA GLN A 87 22.49 -7.34 2.15
C GLN A 87 21.43 -6.42 1.53
N THR A 88 20.42 -6.98 0.86
CA THR A 88 19.31 -6.22 0.26
C THR A 88 18.53 -5.43 1.31
N LEU A 89 18.25 -6.04 2.47
CA LEU A 89 17.58 -5.36 3.58
C LEU A 89 18.41 -4.20 4.13
N ASN A 90 19.73 -4.37 4.24
CA ASN A 90 20.64 -3.31 4.67
C ASN A 90 20.73 -2.17 3.66
N GLU A 91 20.77 -2.47 2.37
CA GLU A 91 20.71 -1.46 1.30
C GLU A 91 19.42 -0.64 1.37
N ILE A 92 18.27 -1.32 1.56
CA ILE A 92 17.00 -0.64 1.76
C ILE A 92 17.08 0.26 2.98
N LYS A 93 17.47 -0.23 4.15
CA LYS A 93 17.63 0.55 5.39
C LYS A 93 18.49 1.81 5.19
N ILE A 94 19.55 1.72 4.39
CA ILE A 94 20.40 2.86 4.04
C ILE A 94 19.61 3.90 3.22
N GLU A 95 18.87 3.48 2.20
CA GLU A 95 17.98 4.39 1.43
C GLU A 95 16.89 5.01 2.31
N ILE A 96 16.40 4.26 3.32
CA ILE A 96 15.48 4.74 4.34
C ILE A 96 16.10 5.86 5.17
N ALA A 97 17.31 5.64 5.70
CA ALA A 97 18.01 6.59 6.53
C ALA A 97 18.28 7.92 5.80
N LYS A 98 18.64 7.87 4.51
CA LYS A 98 18.87 9.08 3.67
C LYS A 98 17.65 9.99 3.56
N LYS A 99 16.44 9.46 3.74
CA LYS A 99 15.19 10.22 3.69
C LYS A 99 14.70 10.70 5.06
N LYS A 100 15.42 10.42 6.16
CA LYS A 100 15.08 10.94 7.49
C LYS A 100 15.54 12.40 7.64
N LYS A 101 14.72 13.23 8.28
CA LYS A 101 15.01 14.64 8.57
C LYS A 101 14.86 14.88 10.08
N PRO A 102 15.73 15.70 10.69
CA PRO A 102 15.53 16.14 12.06
C PRO A 102 14.29 17.02 12.14
N VAL A 103 13.47 16.79 13.14
CA VAL A 103 12.31 17.60 13.51
C VAL A 103 12.51 17.97 14.97
N LYS A 104 12.50 19.27 15.22
CA LYS A 104 12.51 19.82 16.57
C LYS A 104 11.08 19.89 17.06
N ILE A 105 10.86 19.38 18.26
CA ILE A 105 9.59 19.51 18.98
C ILE A 105 9.96 20.13 20.32
N GLU A 106 9.31 21.24 20.64
CA GLU A 106 9.37 21.85 21.97
C GLU A 106 8.28 21.19 22.82
N ASP A 107 8.70 20.63 23.95
CA ASP A 107 7.81 20.06 24.96
C ASP A 107 7.93 20.89 26.24
N ASP A 108 6.79 21.30 26.81
CA ASP A 108 6.72 22.18 27.97
C ASP A 108 7.35 21.58 29.24
N ILE A 109 7.56 20.26 29.28
CA ILE A 109 8.08 19.51 30.44
C ILE A 109 9.52 19.04 30.18
N LEU A 110 9.82 18.55 28.98
CA LEU A 110 11.09 17.92 28.62
C LEU A 110 12.06 18.84 27.88
N GLY A 111 11.63 20.05 27.49
CA GLY A 111 12.42 21.01 26.73
C GLY A 111 12.51 20.67 25.23
N GLU A 112 13.56 21.16 24.56
CA GLU A 112 13.74 20.92 23.12
C GLU A 112 14.19 19.48 22.85
N MET A 113 13.38 18.72 22.12
CA MET A 113 13.72 17.37 21.66
C MET A 113 13.88 17.32 20.14
N ILE A 114 14.93 16.64 19.66
CA ILE A 114 15.17 16.40 18.23
C ILE A 114 14.81 14.96 17.89
N TYR A 115 13.80 14.79 17.03
CA TYR A 115 13.38 13.50 16.50
C TYR A 115 13.73 13.37 15.02
N MET A 116 14.15 12.17 14.59
CA MET A 116 14.38 11.90 13.17
C MET A 116 13.08 11.43 12.52
N LYS A 117 12.34 12.34 11.89
CA LYS A 117 11.12 12.00 11.16
C LYS A 117 11.47 11.59 9.73
N ARG A 118 10.91 10.47 9.29
CA ARG A 118 11.03 10.03 7.89
C ARG A 118 10.29 11.01 6.98
N LYS A 119 10.91 11.46 5.88
CA LYS A 119 10.15 12.08 4.78
C LYS A 119 9.14 11.02 4.32
N MET A 120 7.85 11.38 4.34
CA MET A 120 6.79 10.48 3.88
C MET A 120 7.17 10.01 2.47
N TYR A 121 7.28 8.69 2.29
CA TYR A 121 7.54 8.15 0.97
C TYR A 121 6.28 8.37 0.15
N HIS A 122 6.42 8.97 -1.02
CA HIS A 122 5.33 8.96 -1.97
C HIS A 122 5.17 7.54 -2.51
N TYR A 123 3.93 7.09 -2.73
CA TYR A 123 3.60 5.78 -3.28
C TYR A 123 4.58 5.28 -4.36
N ASN A 124 4.80 6.09 -5.41
CA ASN A 124 5.71 5.74 -6.51
C ASN A 124 7.16 5.53 -6.06
N GLU A 125 7.64 6.26 -5.06
CA GLU A 125 9.00 6.05 -4.52
C GLU A 125 9.12 4.71 -3.79
N ILE A 126 8.05 4.23 -3.16
CA ILE A 126 8.02 2.92 -2.50
C ILE A 126 8.05 1.82 -3.56
N VAL A 127 7.20 1.94 -4.59
CA VAL A 127 7.14 0.97 -5.70
C VAL A 127 8.49 0.86 -6.41
N GLU A 128 9.14 1.99 -6.74
CA GLU A 128 10.46 1.98 -7.39
C GLU A 128 11.56 1.41 -6.49
N LEU A 129 11.51 1.68 -5.17
CA LEU A 129 12.44 1.06 -4.21
C LEU A 129 12.25 -0.46 -4.16
N PHE A 130 11.02 -0.94 -4.09
CA PHE A 130 10.71 -2.37 -4.07
C PHE A 130 11.02 -3.06 -5.40
N LYS A 131 10.91 -2.34 -6.53
CA LYS A 131 11.34 -2.81 -7.85
C LYS A 131 12.86 -2.94 -7.94
N LYS A 132 13.59 -1.92 -7.51
CA LYS A 132 15.06 -1.91 -7.51
C LYS A 132 15.65 -3.13 -6.80
N HIS A 133 14.99 -3.56 -5.72
CA HIS A 133 15.43 -4.66 -4.85
C HIS A 133 14.63 -5.96 -5.02
N GLU A 134 13.82 -6.08 -6.09
CA GLU A 134 13.13 -7.32 -6.47
C GLU A 134 12.28 -7.95 -5.35
N ILE A 135 11.67 -7.08 -4.54
CA ILE A 135 10.85 -7.47 -3.39
C ILE A 135 9.63 -8.30 -3.80
N PHE A 136 8.95 -7.98 -4.90
CA PHE A 136 7.76 -8.71 -5.31
C PHE A 136 7.98 -9.69 -6.46
N GLY A 137 9.21 -9.79 -6.94
CA GLY A 137 9.57 -10.58 -8.11
C GLY A 137 10.75 -9.92 -8.83
N GLU A 138 11.16 -10.50 -9.95
CA GLU A 138 12.19 -9.91 -10.80
C GLU A 138 11.80 -8.49 -11.26
N LYS A 139 12.76 -7.64 -11.63
CA LYS A 139 12.48 -6.26 -12.09
C LYS A 139 11.47 -6.15 -13.24
N GLY A 140 11.33 -7.22 -14.04
CA GLY A 140 10.38 -7.31 -15.14
C GLY A 140 8.96 -7.76 -14.74
N ASP A 141 8.74 -8.11 -13.47
CA ASP A 141 7.47 -8.64 -12.99
C ASP A 141 6.32 -7.63 -13.25
N PRO A 142 5.19 -8.07 -13.83
CA PRO A 142 4.04 -7.21 -14.10
C PRO A 142 3.53 -6.44 -12.88
N ILE A 143 3.68 -6.97 -11.66
CA ILE A 143 3.17 -6.36 -10.43
C ILE A 143 3.68 -4.93 -10.25
N TYR A 144 4.93 -4.65 -10.60
CA TYR A 144 5.50 -3.31 -10.44
C TYR A 144 4.85 -2.29 -11.37
N ASN A 145 4.58 -2.69 -12.61
CA ASN A 145 3.93 -1.81 -13.58
C ASN A 145 2.45 -1.62 -13.23
N GLN A 146 1.77 -2.66 -12.75
CA GLN A 146 0.40 -2.57 -12.24
C GLN A 146 0.31 -1.63 -11.04
N LEU A 147 1.14 -1.82 -10.02
CA LEU A 147 1.19 -0.95 -8.85
C LEU A 147 1.36 0.51 -9.26
N LYS A 148 2.33 0.81 -10.13
CA LYS A 148 2.56 2.16 -10.64
C LYS A 148 1.35 2.72 -11.39
N HIS A 149 0.77 1.95 -12.30
CA HIS A 149 -0.41 2.34 -13.07
C HIS A 149 -1.59 2.71 -12.17
N PHE A 150 -1.89 1.90 -11.15
CA PHE A 150 -2.98 2.18 -10.23
C PHE A 150 -2.66 3.33 -9.26
N GLY A 151 -1.39 3.55 -8.92
CA GLY A 151 -0.94 4.77 -8.23
C GLY A 151 -1.24 6.04 -9.03
N ASP A 152 -1.01 6.00 -10.34
CA ASP A 152 -1.34 7.10 -11.25
C ASP A 152 -2.86 7.31 -11.37
N MET A 153 -3.66 6.23 -11.38
CA MET A 153 -5.13 6.32 -11.34
C MET A 153 -5.64 6.99 -10.07
N ARG A 154 -5.09 6.65 -8.88
CA ARG A 154 -5.42 7.35 -7.63
C ARG A 154 -5.08 8.84 -7.72
N ASN A 155 -3.94 9.19 -8.33
CA ASN A 155 -3.55 10.59 -8.49
C ASN A 155 -4.53 11.41 -9.35
N ARG A 156 -5.24 10.79 -10.30
CA ARG A 156 -6.28 11.47 -11.12
C ARG A 156 -7.45 12.02 -10.32
N VAL A 157 -7.63 11.61 -9.06
CA VAL A 157 -8.64 12.20 -8.17
C VAL A 157 -8.35 13.67 -7.89
N HIS A 158 -7.07 14.03 -7.74
CA HIS A 158 -6.64 15.36 -7.29
C HIS A 158 -5.88 16.15 -8.36
N ILE A 159 -5.40 15.49 -9.42
CA ILE A 159 -4.62 16.09 -10.50
C ILE A 159 -5.43 15.96 -11.80
N GLU A 160 -5.73 17.10 -12.44
CA GLU A 160 -6.22 17.14 -13.82
C GLU A 160 -5.27 16.36 -14.74
N ASN A 161 -5.73 15.88 -15.90
CA ASN A 161 -4.93 15.04 -16.81
C ASN A 161 -3.74 15.78 -17.51
N TYR A 162 -3.01 16.60 -16.77
CA TYR A 162 -1.93 17.49 -17.21
C TYR A 162 -0.82 16.73 -17.92
N HIS A 163 -0.46 15.54 -17.41
CA HIS A 163 0.61 14.72 -17.99
C HIS A 163 0.12 13.81 -19.14
N GLN A 164 -1.18 13.77 -19.43
CA GLN A 164 -1.76 12.94 -20.49
C GLN A 164 -1.41 11.44 -20.40
N ASN A 165 -1.10 10.94 -19.20
CA ASN A 165 -0.73 9.54 -18.96
C ASN A 165 -1.94 8.60 -18.94
N LEU A 166 -3.15 9.15 -18.82
CA LEU A 166 -4.41 8.42 -18.77
C LEU A 166 -5.44 9.10 -19.69
N GLU A 167 -6.59 8.46 -19.88
CA GLU A 167 -7.66 8.99 -20.71
C GLU A 167 -8.22 10.30 -20.14
N GLY A 168 -8.70 11.18 -21.02
CA GLY A 168 -9.32 12.45 -20.63
C GLY A 168 -10.64 12.27 -19.86
N HIS A 169 -11.43 11.24 -20.21
CA HIS A 169 -12.70 10.96 -19.57
C HIS A 169 -12.55 10.06 -18.35
N GLU A 170 -12.97 10.54 -17.18
CA GLU A 170 -12.90 9.82 -15.90
C GLU A 170 -13.56 8.44 -15.94
N ALA A 171 -14.69 8.29 -16.66
CA ALA A 171 -15.38 7.00 -16.78
C ALA A 171 -14.56 5.93 -17.52
N GLN A 172 -13.62 6.34 -18.38
CA GLN A 172 -12.68 5.43 -19.04
C GLN A 172 -11.53 5.07 -18.09
N VAL A 173 -11.05 6.06 -17.32
CA VAL A 173 -10.03 5.87 -16.30
C VAL A 173 -10.48 4.84 -15.27
N PHE A 174 -11.66 5.03 -14.69
CA PHE A 174 -12.26 4.18 -13.66
C PHE A 174 -13.27 3.19 -14.27
N SER A 175 -12.87 2.47 -15.31
CA SER A 175 -13.68 1.44 -15.95
C SER A 175 -13.76 0.15 -15.12
N ALA A 176 -14.78 -0.68 -15.37
CA ALA A 176 -14.96 -1.95 -14.67
C ALA A 176 -13.77 -2.91 -14.85
N ASN A 177 -13.25 -3.03 -16.08
CA ASN A 177 -12.12 -3.90 -16.38
C ASN A 177 -10.84 -3.49 -15.61
N ARG A 178 -10.63 -2.19 -15.39
CA ARG A 178 -9.49 -1.71 -14.60
C ARG A 178 -9.69 -1.93 -13.11
N LEU A 179 -10.92 -1.81 -12.63
CA LEU A 179 -11.26 -2.16 -11.25
C LEU A 179 -11.01 -3.66 -11.00
N GLU A 180 -11.45 -4.54 -11.89
CA GLU A 180 -11.19 -5.99 -11.81
C GLU A 180 -9.68 -6.29 -11.80
N ALA A 181 -8.90 -5.64 -12.69
CA ALA A 181 -7.45 -5.79 -12.71
C ALA A 181 -6.77 -5.29 -11.41
N LEU A 182 -7.33 -4.25 -10.79
CA LEU A 182 -6.85 -3.73 -9.51
C LEU A 182 -7.18 -4.68 -8.35
N GLU A 183 -8.37 -5.27 -8.34
CA GLU A 183 -8.77 -6.30 -7.38
C GLU A 183 -7.82 -7.50 -7.44
N GLU A 184 -7.49 -7.96 -8.65
CA GLU A 184 -6.53 -9.06 -8.83
C GLU A 184 -5.12 -8.67 -8.37
N THR A 185 -4.71 -7.43 -8.61
CA THR A 185 -3.42 -6.91 -8.12
C THR A 185 -3.38 -6.89 -6.59
N LEU A 186 -4.46 -6.48 -5.92
CA LEU A 186 -4.57 -6.54 -4.46
C LEU A 186 -4.50 -7.99 -3.97
N ARG A 187 -5.26 -8.92 -4.59
CA ARG A 187 -5.24 -10.36 -4.23
C ARG A 187 -3.84 -10.95 -4.37
N SER A 188 -3.17 -10.71 -5.48
CA SER A 188 -1.81 -11.18 -5.75
C SER A 188 -0.80 -10.63 -4.74
N LEU A 189 -0.85 -9.32 -4.44
CA LEU A 189 -0.01 -8.71 -3.42
C LEU A 189 -0.29 -9.32 -2.04
N TRP A 190 -1.56 -9.48 -1.68
CA TRP A 190 -1.99 -10.03 -0.39
C TRP A 190 -1.46 -11.45 -0.17
N VAL A 191 -1.66 -12.33 -1.15
CA VAL A 191 -1.14 -13.71 -1.12
C VAL A 191 0.37 -13.71 -0.95
N LYS A 192 1.08 -12.84 -1.68
CA LYS A 192 2.53 -12.73 -1.56
C LYS A 192 2.96 -12.28 -0.16
N MET A 193 2.32 -11.26 0.39
CA MET A 193 2.58 -10.78 1.75
C MET A 193 2.32 -11.86 2.81
N ALA A 194 1.18 -12.54 2.71
CA ALA A 194 0.77 -13.57 3.64
C ALA A 194 1.63 -14.84 3.56
N ASN A 195 2.19 -15.18 2.40
CA ASN A 195 2.99 -16.39 2.22
C ASN A 195 4.48 -16.15 2.46
N ASP A 196 5.04 -15.13 1.83
CA ASP A 196 6.50 -14.92 1.76
C ASP A 196 6.98 -14.06 2.94
N TYR A 197 6.12 -13.18 3.44
CA TYR A 197 6.49 -12.16 4.42
C TYR A 197 5.72 -12.27 5.73
N LYS A 198 5.43 -13.50 6.18
CA LYS A 198 4.87 -13.74 7.51
C LYS A 198 5.69 -13.06 8.60
N ARG A 199 5.00 -12.52 9.60
CA ARG A 199 5.62 -12.03 10.82
C ARG A 199 6.03 -13.24 11.67
N PRO A 200 7.30 -13.35 12.11
CA PRO A 200 7.69 -14.37 13.06
C PRO A 200 7.00 -14.12 14.41
N TRP A 201 6.52 -15.19 15.04
CA TRP A 201 5.90 -15.20 16.37
C TRP A 201 6.94 -15.41 17.47
#